data_AF-A0A8T1VIA1-F1
#
_entry.id   AF-A0A8T1VIA1-F1
#
_cell.length_a   1.000
_cell.length_b   1.000
_cell.length_c   1.000
_cell.angle_alpha   90.00
_cell.angle_beta   90.00
_cell.angle_gamma   90.00
#
_symmetry.space_group_name_H-M   'P 1'
#
loop_
_entity.id
_entity.type
_entity.pdbx_description
1 polymer ?
#
loop_
_entity_poly.entity_id
_entity_poly.type
_entity_poly.pdbx_seq_one_letter_code
_entity_poly.pdbx_strand_id
1 'polypeptide(L)'
;MKSLLLLFLGLCAAFSNAEEKTAAAVSAPELKESTWGRIYLRNGLAPIQYFRDDFGGPMTAREVSFYFPKRDEDRFGCEPLPESELLEVAAANRSVVLVVDRGECTFERKVRLADQMGTAALVVVSPNDDVSAPVAALKNDDEDISIASVMIRRTAGDMLRAVAKQMTIHGRLISMTCERKPYACSPRYEVEEDYMEASPARGGSVSSVAAGKEEDDGTRLGSFLAATYGSVLPTKMSFPLAVPLDGSQACTDATEDSTTRAQFSGKAVLIPAGQAGKCSEFEKVSNAQRRGASVVVLVKQPNATILTHPGVEVGWHAYNITIPVLAVSSATGTKLVSLKDAQGDAASLRFALRNGIADAWELLAKNSPRSAWPKRLKRCSKTLATLLKQLRGLGGDDEVEAALKSVFLNVVGGSLQDWETIASLDEDVEETQETLEGSTRERIIQTVKKSQARDEL
;
A
#
# COMPACT_ATOMS: atom_id res chain seq x y z
N MET A 1 -26.55 91.28 11.00
CA MET A 1 -27.52 92.02 10.16
C MET A 1 -27.51 91.35 8.78
N LYS A 2 -28.63 90.72 8.39
CA LYS A 2 -29.06 90.28 7.03
C LYS A 2 -28.18 89.20 6.32
N SER A 3 -28.69 87.97 6.08
CA SER A 3 -29.63 87.53 5.01
C SER A 3 -28.95 87.54 3.64
N LEU A 4 -29.10 86.59 2.69
CA LEU A 4 -30.00 85.47 2.44
C LEU A 4 -29.56 84.80 1.10
N LEU A 5 -30.10 83.60 0.80
CA LEU A 5 -30.47 83.08 -0.54
C LEU A 5 -29.35 82.58 -1.49
N LEU A 6 -29.20 81.27 -1.81
CA LEU A 6 -30.00 80.35 -2.67
C LEU A 6 -29.98 80.65 -4.19
N LEU A 7 -29.59 79.60 -4.95
CA LEU A 7 -30.17 79.06 -6.21
C LEU A 7 -29.45 79.24 -7.59
N PHE A 8 -29.55 78.13 -8.35
CA PHE A 8 -29.31 77.81 -9.78
C PHE A 8 -27.91 77.26 -10.19
N LEU A 9 -27.74 75.97 -10.53
CA LEU A 9 -28.14 75.17 -11.72
C LEU A 9 -27.34 75.48 -12.99
N GLY A 10 -26.73 74.45 -13.60
CA GLY A 10 -26.45 74.43 -15.04
C GLY A 10 -25.14 73.73 -15.45
N LEU A 11 -25.29 72.60 -16.14
CA LEU A 11 -24.31 71.74 -16.82
C LEU A 11 -23.02 72.41 -17.34
N CYS A 12 -21.89 71.68 -17.21
CA CYS A 12 -21.02 71.33 -18.35
C CYS A 12 -20.00 70.25 -17.94
N ALA A 13 -19.89 69.20 -18.77
CA ALA A 13 -18.98 68.08 -18.59
C ALA A 13 -17.55 68.44 -19.03
N ALA A 14 -16.54 67.97 -18.28
CA ALA A 14 -15.22 67.67 -18.83
C ALA A 14 -14.44 66.70 -17.92
N PHE A 15 -13.97 65.64 -18.57
CA PHE A 15 -13.07 64.57 -18.13
C PHE A 15 -11.96 64.97 -17.15
N SER A 16 -11.76 64.13 -16.11
CA SER A 16 -10.48 63.45 -15.86
C SER A 16 -10.64 62.34 -14.83
N ASN A 17 -10.24 61.14 -15.25
CA ASN A 17 -10.28 59.90 -14.51
C ASN A 17 -9.34 59.94 -13.30
N ALA A 18 -9.90 59.69 -12.12
CA ALA A 18 -9.18 59.16 -10.97
C ALA A 18 -10.04 58.02 -10.40
N GLU A 19 -9.90 56.83 -10.98
CA GLU A 19 -10.39 55.59 -10.38
C GLU A 19 -9.29 55.03 -9.48
N GLU A 20 -9.37 55.40 -8.21
CA GLU A 20 -8.85 54.58 -7.13
C GLU A 20 -9.97 53.59 -6.75
N LYS A 21 -9.87 52.35 -7.22
CA LYS A 21 -10.67 51.23 -6.69
C LYS A 21 -9.95 49.91 -6.90
N THR A 22 -9.32 49.48 -5.81
CA THR A 22 -9.13 48.07 -5.40
C THR A 22 -8.70 47.11 -6.50
N ALA A 23 -7.38 46.88 -6.55
CA ALA A 23 -6.82 45.68 -7.14
C ALA A 23 -7.54 44.46 -6.56
N ALA A 24 -8.45 43.88 -7.35
CA ALA A 24 -8.94 42.55 -7.11
C ALA A 24 -7.72 41.63 -7.13
N ALA A 25 -7.42 41.01 -5.99
CA ALA A 25 -6.53 39.88 -5.94
C ALA A 25 -7.07 38.85 -6.94
N VAL A 26 -6.36 38.67 -8.04
CA VAL A 26 -6.58 37.55 -8.94
C VAL A 26 -6.29 36.31 -8.11
N SER A 27 -7.34 35.71 -7.56
CA SER A 27 -7.28 34.38 -6.97
C SER A 27 -6.64 33.47 -8.02
N ALA A 28 -5.53 32.81 -7.64
CA ALA A 28 -4.98 31.74 -8.43
C ALA A 28 -6.12 30.81 -8.88
N PRO A 29 -6.16 30.35 -10.14
CA PRO A 29 -7.23 29.48 -10.59
C PRO A 29 -7.31 28.30 -9.62
N GLU A 30 -8.47 28.10 -9.00
CA GLU A 30 -8.75 26.91 -8.21
C GLU A 30 -8.41 25.72 -9.10
N LEU A 31 -7.33 25.02 -8.77
CA LEU A 31 -6.90 23.85 -9.52
C LEU A 31 -8.05 22.85 -9.46
N LYS A 32 -8.77 22.66 -10.56
CA LYS A 32 -9.86 21.68 -10.68
C LYS A 32 -9.39 20.33 -10.14
N GLU A 33 -10.21 19.68 -9.32
CA GLU A 33 -9.92 18.34 -8.80
C GLU A 33 -9.67 17.37 -9.96
N SER A 34 -8.71 16.47 -9.79
CA SER A 34 -8.42 15.45 -10.80
C SER A 34 -9.59 14.47 -10.88
N THR A 35 -9.99 14.10 -12.10
CA THR A 35 -11.03 13.10 -12.33
C THR A 35 -10.55 11.67 -12.06
N TRP A 36 -9.28 11.50 -11.72
CA TRP A 36 -8.64 10.22 -11.48
C TRP A 36 -7.69 10.28 -10.28
N GLY A 37 -7.58 9.16 -9.57
CA GLY A 37 -6.63 9.00 -8.48
C GLY A 37 -6.43 7.55 -8.08
N ARG A 38 -5.84 7.36 -6.90
CA ARG A 38 -5.52 6.06 -6.34
C ARG A 38 -5.88 5.97 -4.87
N ILE A 39 -6.43 4.83 -4.47
CA ILE A 39 -6.64 4.47 -3.08
C ILE A 39 -5.40 3.71 -2.60
N TYR A 40 -4.71 4.28 -1.62
CA TYR A 40 -3.58 3.68 -0.93
C TYR A 40 -4.06 3.13 0.42
N LEU A 41 -4.19 1.81 0.49
CA LEU A 41 -4.62 1.12 1.70
C LEU A 41 -3.43 0.97 2.65
N ARG A 42 -3.68 1.13 3.96
CA ARG A 42 -2.73 0.76 5.00
C ARG A 42 -2.40 -0.73 4.84
N ASN A 43 -1.11 -1.04 4.74
CA ASN A 43 -0.62 -2.41 4.52
C ASN A 43 -1.08 -3.02 3.18
N GLY A 44 -1.57 -2.21 2.24
CA GLY A 44 -1.95 -2.64 0.91
C GLY A 44 -0.73 -3.00 0.07
N LEU A 45 -0.81 -4.05 -0.74
CA LEU A 45 0.28 -4.42 -1.66
C LEU A 45 0.28 -3.55 -2.93
N ALA A 46 -0.90 -3.14 -3.40
CA ALA A 46 -1.05 -2.33 -4.59
C ALA A 46 -2.14 -1.25 -4.42
N PRO A 47 -1.97 -0.07 -5.03
CA PRO A 47 -2.99 0.96 -5.02
C PRO A 47 -4.16 0.60 -5.95
N ILE A 48 -5.38 0.97 -5.54
CA ILE A 48 -6.60 0.80 -6.34
C ILE A 48 -6.84 2.06 -7.15
N GLN A 49 -6.99 1.95 -8.46
CA GLN A 49 -7.40 3.09 -9.28
C GLN A 49 -8.87 3.44 -9.01
N TYR A 50 -9.15 4.74 -8.90
CA TYR A 50 -10.51 5.26 -8.86
C TYR A 50 -10.71 6.37 -9.88
N PHE A 51 -11.96 6.58 -10.26
CA PHE A 51 -12.39 7.71 -11.06
C PHE A 51 -13.38 8.55 -10.26
N ARG A 52 -13.06 9.83 -10.09
CA ARG A 52 -13.85 10.79 -9.32
C ARG A 52 -14.97 11.34 -10.20
N ASP A 53 -16.09 11.61 -9.56
CA ASP A 53 -17.17 12.39 -10.15
C ASP A 53 -16.77 13.86 -10.39
N ASP A 54 -17.55 14.57 -11.20
CA ASP A 54 -17.32 15.99 -11.49
C ASP A 54 -18.02 16.95 -10.51
N PHE A 55 -18.86 16.42 -9.62
CA PHE A 55 -19.53 17.13 -8.54
C PHE A 55 -19.06 16.70 -7.13
N GLY A 56 -19.64 17.33 -6.11
CA GLY A 56 -19.37 17.03 -4.71
C GLY A 56 -18.14 17.76 -4.16
N GLY A 57 -17.88 17.54 -2.88
CA GLY A 57 -16.79 18.20 -2.15
C GLY A 57 -15.38 17.70 -2.50
N PRO A 58 -14.35 18.24 -1.85
CA PRO A 58 -12.96 17.84 -2.05
C PRO A 58 -12.72 16.41 -1.56
N MET A 59 -11.66 15.78 -2.06
CA MET A 59 -11.21 14.48 -1.55
C MET A 59 -10.78 14.58 -0.08
N THR A 60 -11.00 13.52 0.70
CA THR A 60 -10.55 13.47 2.09
C THR A 60 -9.01 13.49 2.18
N ALA A 61 -8.46 14.53 2.79
CA ALA A 61 -7.00 14.67 2.98
C ALA A 61 -6.41 13.74 4.04
N ARG A 62 -7.25 13.03 4.80
CA ARG A 62 -6.85 12.15 5.90
C ARG A 62 -7.14 10.69 5.58
N GLU A 63 -6.51 9.81 6.36
CA GLU A 63 -6.81 8.38 6.33
C GLU A 63 -8.21 8.15 6.91
N VAL A 64 -8.94 7.23 6.28
CA VAL A 64 -10.34 6.91 6.53
C VAL A 64 -10.52 5.40 6.60
N SER A 65 -11.54 4.95 7.33
CA SER A 65 -11.94 3.55 7.33
C SER A 65 -12.97 3.27 6.25
N PHE A 66 -12.84 2.16 5.54
CA PHE A 66 -13.80 1.73 4.52
C PHE A 66 -14.89 0.88 5.17
N TYR A 67 -16.14 1.33 5.08
CA TYR A 67 -17.29 0.65 5.66
C TYR A 67 -18.14 -0.01 4.58
N PHE A 68 -18.45 -1.28 4.78
CA PHE A 68 -19.32 -2.08 3.92
C PHE A 68 -20.64 -2.34 4.67
N PRO A 69 -21.80 -2.06 4.06
CA PRO A 69 -23.10 -2.41 4.64
C PRO A 69 -23.14 -3.90 5.02
N LYS A 70 -23.66 -4.21 6.22
CA LYS A 70 -23.67 -5.58 6.74
C LYS A 70 -24.75 -6.45 6.08
N ARG A 71 -25.85 -5.86 5.64
CA ARG A 71 -26.96 -6.56 4.95
C ARG A 71 -26.76 -6.49 3.44
N ASP A 72 -27.03 -7.59 2.76
CA ASP A 72 -26.86 -7.67 1.29
C ASP A 72 -27.81 -6.76 0.52
N GLU A 73 -29.00 -6.44 1.04
CA GLU A 73 -29.92 -5.47 0.42
C GLU A 73 -29.39 -4.03 0.51
N ASP A 74 -28.68 -3.69 1.58
CA ASP A 74 -28.14 -2.35 1.80
C ASP A 74 -26.87 -2.09 0.98
N ARG A 75 -26.32 -3.13 0.33
CA ARG A 75 -25.09 -3.03 -0.47
C ARG A 75 -25.19 -2.03 -1.60
N PHE A 76 -26.38 -1.70 -2.07
CA PHE A 76 -26.58 -0.71 -3.13
C PHE A 76 -26.66 0.73 -2.59
N GLY A 77 -26.84 0.97 -1.30
CA GLY A 77 -26.92 2.33 -0.74
C GLY A 77 -28.04 3.18 -1.33
N CYS A 78 -29.18 2.56 -1.65
CA CYS A 78 -30.37 3.24 -2.18
C CYS A 78 -31.34 3.70 -1.08
N GLU A 79 -31.12 3.22 0.14
CA GLU A 79 -31.81 3.59 1.37
C GLU A 79 -30.77 3.90 2.47
N PRO A 80 -31.13 4.65 3.52
CA PRO A 80 -30.28 4.81 4.70
C PRO A 80 -29.96 3.46 5.33
N LEU A 81 -28.76 3.33 5.90
CA LEU A 81 -28.38 2.13 6.64
C LEU A 81 -29.33 1.88 7.84
N PRO A 82 -29.42 0.64 8.35
CA PRO A 82 -30.13 0.35 9.59
C PRO A 82 -29.60 1.20 10.75
N GLU A 83 -30.46 1.54 11.72
CA GLU A 83 -30.11 2.44 12.83
C GLU A 83 -28.83 2.03 13.57
N SER A 84 -28.63 0.73 13.80
CA SER A 84 -27.41 0.21 14.44
C SER A 84 -26.13 0.54 13.65
N GLU A 85 -26.18 0.48 12.32
CA GLU A 85 -25.05 0.80 11.46
C GLU A 85 -24.88 2.31 11.29
N LEU A 86 -25.98 3.08 11.25
CA LEU A 86 -25.93 4.54 11.23
C LEU A 86 -25.23 5.10 12.46
N LEU A 87 -25.45 4.52 13.64
CA LEU A 87 -24.76 4.94 14.87
C LEU A 87 -23.25 4.71 14.78
N GLU A 88 -22.80 3.60 14.18
CA GLU A 88 -21.38 3.32 13.95
C GLU A 88 -20.75 4.34 12.99
N VAL A 89 -21.44 4.64 11.87
CA VAL A 89 -20.98 5.63 10.89
C VAL A 89 -20.96 7.04 11.48
N ALA A 90 -22.01 7.43 12.22
CA ALA A 90 -22.10 8.74 12.86
C ALA A 90 -21.05 8.92 13.96
N ALA A 91 -20.80 7.88 14.78
CA ALA A 91 -19.76 7.89 15.81
C ALA A 91 -18.36 8.07 15.22
N ALA A 92 -18.15 7.65 13.97
CA ALA A 92 -16.89 7.83 13.27
C ALA A 92 -16.63 9.29 12.81
N ASN A 93 -17.59 10.21 12.98
CA ASN A 93 -17.43 11.66 12.73
C ASN A 93 -16.72 11.97 11.40
N ARG A 94 -17.36 11.62 10.28
CA ARG A 94 -16.83 11.81 8.91
C ARG A 94 -15.46 11.17 8.66
N SER A 95 -15.11 10.08 9.35
CA SER A 95 -13.88 9.30 9.11
C SER A 95 -14.12 7.98 8.37
N VAL A 96 -15.38 7.70 8.01
CA VAL A 96 -15.80 6.51 7.28
C VAL A 96 -16.07 6.85 5.81
N VAL A 97 -15.52 6.05 4.91
CA VAL A 97 -15.94 6.01 3.51
C VAL A 97 -16.90 4.86 3.32
N LEU A 98 -18.10 5.16 2.85
CA LEU A 98 -19.10 4.14 2.56
C LEU A 98 -18.77 3.48 1.22
N VAL A 99 -18.77 2.15 1.17
CA VAL A 99 -18.53 1.36 -0.04
C VAL A 99 -19.80 0.63 -0.44
N VAL A 100 -20.32 0.93 -1.64
CA VAL A 100 -21.58 0.37 -2.16
C VAL A 100 -21.43 -0.11 -3.60
N ASP A 101 -22.32 -0.97 -4.04
CA ASP A 101 -22.39 -1.47 -5.40
C ASP A 101 -23.20 -0.50 -6.30
N ARG A 102 -22.77 -0.40 -7.56
CA ARG A 102 -23.55 0.28 -8.61
C ARG A 102 -24.78 -0.56 -8.96
N GLY A 103 -25.94 0.10 -9.08
CA GLY A 103 -27.21 -0.53 -9.40
C GLY A 103 -28.37 0.07 -8.60
N GLU A 104 -29.59 -0.35 -8.93
CA GLU A 104 -30.88 -0.06 -8.25
C GLU A 104 -31.35 1.40 -8.17
N CYS A 105 -30.44 2.36 -7.97
CA CYS A 105 -30.72 3.79 -7.95
C CYS A 105 -29.57 4.59 -8.57
N THR A 106 -29.81 5.89 -8.79
CA THR A 106 -28.85 6.83 -9.39
C THR A 106 -27.64 7.08 -8.49
N PHE A 107 -26.49 7.44 -9.07
CA PHE A 107 -25.29 7.86 -8.33
C PHE A 107 -25.57 9.01 -7.36
N GLU A 108 -26.21 10.07 -7.85
CA GLU A 108 -26.63 11.22 -7.05
C GLU A 108 -27.39 10.84 -5.79
N ARG A 109 -28.39 9.95 -5.90
CA ARG A 109 -29.13 9.42 -4.76
C ARG A 109 -28.21 8.75 -3.73
N LYS A 110 -27.27 7.90 -4.17
CA LYS A 110 -26.31 7.21 -3.27
C LYS A 110 -25.43 8.23 -2.56
N VAL A 111 -24.92 9.23 -3.28
CA VAL A 111 -24.03 10.25 -2.70
C VAL A 111 -24.77 11.13 -1.69
N ARG A 112 -26.00 11.56 -2.01
CA ARG A 112 -26.84 12.32 -1.06
C ARG A 112 -27.13 11.54 0.22
N LEU A 113 -27.48 10.27 0.10
CA LEU A 113 -27.69 9.41 1.27
C LEU A 113 -26.40 9.25 2.08
N ALA A 114 -25.27 9.00 1.41
CA ALA A 114 -23.97 8.88 2.08
C ALA A 114 -23.56 10.17 2.82
N ASP A 115 -23.84 11.34 2.25
CA ASP A 115 -23.58 12.62 2.91
C ASP A 115 -24.48 12.83 4.13
N GLN A 116 -25.79 12.55 3.99
CA GLN A 116 -26.77 12.61 5.09
C GLN A 116 -26.40 11.67 6.25
N MET A 117 -25.78 10.53 5.96
CA MET A 117 -25.28 9.59 6.97
C MET A 117 -23.98 10.05 7.65
N GLY A 118 -23.40 11.19 7.24
CA GLY A 118 -22.18 11.74 7.84
C GLY A 118 -20.90 11.00 7.43
N THR A 119 -20.88 10.39 6.25
CA THR A 119 -19.67 9.75 5.71
C THR A 119 -18.65 10.80 5.25
N ALA A 120 -17.40 10.39 5.04
CA ALA A 120 -16.31 11.23 4.53
C ALA A 120 -16.31 11.31 3.00
N ALA A 121 -16.70 10.21 2.35
CA ALA A 121 -16.77 10.04 0.91
C ALA A 121 -17.61 8.80 0.58
N LEU A 122 -17.99 8.67 -0.70
CA LEU A 122 -18.61 7.47 -1.26
C LEU A 122 -17.67 6.79 -2.25
N VAL A 123 -17.50 5.47 -2.10
CA VAL A 123 -16.88 4.60 -3.12
C VAL A 123 -17.96 3.70 -3.70
N VAL A 124 -18.13 3.77 -5.02
CA VAL A 124 -19.05 2.91 -5.75
C VAL A 124 -18.27 1.83 -6.51
N VAL A 125 -18.65 0.58 -6.32
CA VAL A 125 -18.09 -0.59 -7.02
C VAL A 125 -18.85 -0.80 -8.31
N SER A 126 -18.15 -0.77 -9.45
CA SER A 126 -18.73 -1.10 -10.76
C SER A 126 -19.13 -2.58 -10.85
N PRO A 127 -20.18 -2.96 -11.60
CA PRO A 127 -20.54 -4.37 -11.82
C PRO A 127 -19.54 -5.13 -12.72
N ASN A 128 -18.61 -4.40 -13.35
CA ASN A 128 -17.54 -4.93 -14.20
C ASN A 128 -16.22 -4.19 -13.93
N ASP A 129 -15.15 -4.61 -14.60
CA ASP A 129 -13.84 -3.97 -14.46
C ASP A 129 -13.65 -2.76 -15.39
N ASP A 130 -14.63 -2.46 -16.24
CA ASP A 130 -14.64 -1.27 -17.08
C ASP A 130 -15.20 -0.09 -16.28
N VAL A 131 -14.33 0.80 -15.82
CA VAL A 131 -14.71 1.94 -14.98
C VAL A 131 -14.40 3.24 -15.68
N SER A 132 -15.37 4.14 -15.61
CA SER A 132 -15.23 5.55 -15.95
C SER A 132 -15.65 6.40 -14.77
N ALA A 133 -15.36 7.70 -14.82
CA ALA A 133 -15.99 8.65 -13.91
C ALA A 133 -17.53 8.44 -13.96
N PRO A 134 -18.21 8.46 -12.80
CA PRO A 134 -19.66 8.56 -12.82
C PRO A 134 -20.09 9.84 -13.52
N VAL A 135 -21.32 9.85 -14.03
CA VAL A 135 -21.92 11.03 -14.65
C VAL A 135 -23.25 11.24 -13.94
N ALA A 136 -23.42 12.36 -13.24
CA ALA A 136 -24.71 12.78 -12.73
C ALA A 136 -25.29 13.92 -13.58
N ALA A 137 -26.62 13.95 -13.66
CA ALA A 137 -27.35 15.03 -14.30
C ALA A 137 -27.83 16.03 -13.23
N LEU A 138 -26.89 16.57 -12.45
CA LEU A 138 -27.21 17.60 -11.46
C LEU A 138 -27.55 18.91 -12.18
N LYS A 139 -28.62 19.57 -11.75
CA LYS A 139 -28.91 20.93 -12.20
C LYS A 139 -28.10 21.90 -11.32
N ASN A 140 -27.66 23.01 -11.89
CA ASN A 140 -26.78 24.01 -11.25
C ASN A 140 -27.31 24.62 -9.93
N ASP A 141 -28.55 24.29 -9.51
CA ASP A 141 -29.20 24.77 -8.29
C ASP A 141 -29.34 23.67 -7.21
N ASP A 142 -28.78 22.47 -7.42
CA ASP A 142 -28.76 21.42 -6.40
C ASP A 142 -27.66 21.72 -5.36
N GLU A 143 -28.00 22.52 -4.35
CA GLU A 143 -27.21 22.69 -3.13
C GLU A 143 -26.86 21.35 -2.46
N ASP A 144 -25.67 21.32 -1.87
CA ASP A 144 -25.24 20.50 -0.73
C ASP A 144 -24.94 19.01 -0.91
N ILE A 145 -24.11 18.64 -1.90
CA ILE A 145 -23.25 17.45 -1.76
C ILE A 145 -21.86 17.90 -1.32
N SER A 146 -21.54 17.66 -0.05
CA SER A 146 -20.30 18.10 0.60
C SER A 146 -19.18 17.06 0.57
N ILE A 147 -19.49 15.81 0.19
CA ILE A 147 -18.53 14.71 0.11
C ILE A 147 -18.11 14.42 -1.32
N ALA A 148 -16.91 13.87 -1.49
CA ALA A 148 -16.48 13.34 -2.78
C ALA A 148 -17.09 11.95 -3.05
N SER A 149 -17.34 11.64 -4.32
CA SER A 149 -17.73 10.32 -4.80
C SER A 149 -16.77 9.81 -5.86
N VAL A 150 -16.45 8.51 -5.77
CA VAL A 150 -15.55 7.85 -6.72
C VAL A 150 -16.10 6.50 -7.14
N MET A 151 -15.68 6.01 -8.30
CA MET A 151 -15.96 4.66 -8.76
C MET A 151 -14.67 3.83 -8.85
N ILE A 152 -14.74 2.57 -8.42
CA ILE A 152 -13.68 1.57 -8.55
C ILE A 152 -14.16 0.34 -9.32
N ARG A 153 -13.20 -0.47 -9.77
CA ARG A 153 -13.46 -1.71 -10.53
C ARG A 153 -14.11 -2.77 -9.65
N ARG A 154 -14.88 -3.68 -10.26
CA ARG A 154 -15.47 -4.82 -9.56
C ARG A 154 -14.43 -5.60 -8.77
N THR A 155 -13.34 -6.00 -9.42
CA THR A 155 -12.27 -6.78 -8.81
C THR A 155 -11.64 -6.12 -7.58
N ALA A 156 -11.50 -4.79 -7.59
CA ALA A 156 -11.05 -4.05 -6.42
C ALA A 156 -12.09 -4.04 -5.29
N GLY A 157 -13.38 -3.88 -5.62
CA GLY A 157 -14.47 -4.00 -4.65
C GLY A 157 -14.56 -5.40 -4.03
N ASP A 158 -14.41 -6.46 -4.84
CA ASP A 158 -14.38 -7.85 -4.37
C ASP A 158 -13.21 -8.10 -3.42
N MET A 159 -12.03 -7.55 -3.74
CA MET A 159 -10.84 -7.61 -2.87
C MET A 159 -11.11 -6.91 -1.54
N LEU A 160 -11.60 -5.67 -1.56
CA LEU A 160 -11.91 -4.95 -0.33
C LEU A 160 -12.97 -5.67 0.50
N ARG A 161 -14.03 -6.22 -0.12
CA ARG A 161 -15.07 -6.96 0.59
C ARG A 161 -14.53 -8.26 1.21
N ALA A 162 -13.59 -8.94 0.55
CA ALA A 162 -12.92 -10.12 1.10
C ALA A 162 -12.06 -9.76 2.33
N VAL A 163 -11.32 -8.66 2.27
CA VAL A 163 -10.49 -8.16 3.37
C VAL A 163 -11.36 -7.64 4.53
N ALA A 164 -12.47 -6.96 4.24
CA ALA A 164 -13.37 -6.37 5.24
C ALA A 164 -14.03 -7.42 6.15
N LYS A 165 -14.14 -8.67 5.68
CA LYS A 165 -14.60 -9.80 6.51
C LYS A 165 -13.59 -10.22 7.58
N GLN A 166 -12.34 -9.81 7.46
CA GLN A 166 -11.23 -10.22 8.31
C GLN A 166 -10.70 -9.09 9.18
N MET A 167 -10.74 -7.85 8.68
CA MET A 167 -10.21 -6.68 9.39
C MET A 167 -10.91 -5.39 8.93
N THR A 168 -10.81 -4.35 9.76
CA THR A 168 -11.12 -2.99 9.33
C THR A 168 -10.08 -2.49 8.33
N ILE A 169 -10.54 -1.95 7.21
CA ILE A 169 -9.68 -1.43 6.15
C ILE A 169 -9.50 0.06 6.36
N HIS A 170 -8.24 0.49 6.40
CA HIS A 170 -7.88 1.90 6.43
C HIS A 170 -7.13 2.29 5.16
N GLY A 171 -7.31 3.52 4.70
CA GLY A 171 -6.59 4.02 3.53
C GLY A 171 -6.81 5.50 3.26
N ARG A 172 -6.14 6.01 2.24
CA ARG A 172 -6.34 7.37 1.70
C ARG A 172 -6.69 7.32 0.23
N LEU A 173 -7.59 8.21 -0.17
CA LEU A 173 -7.93 8.43 -1.57
C LEU A 173 -7.15 9.65 -2.05
N ILE A 174 -6.13 9.41 -2.87
CA ILE A 174 -5.16 10.42 -3.30
C ILE A 174 -5.42 10.78 -4.76
N SER A 175 -5.73 12.05 -4.99
CA SER A 175 -5.90 12.61 -6.34
C SER A 175 -4.55 12.66 -7.03
N MET A 176 -4.50 12.21 -8.28
CA MET A 176 -3.25 12.11 -9.03
C MET A 176 -3.26 13.09 -10.21
N THR A 177 -2.12 13.72 -10.47
CA THR A 177 -1.91 14.64 -11.60
C THR A 177 -0.84 14.06 -12.52
N CYS A 178 -1.10 14.05 -13.83
CA CYS A 178 -0.14 13.55 -14.81
C CYS A 178 0.36 14.67 -15.72
N GLU A 179 1.67 14.85 -15.78
CA GLU A 179 2.33 15.71 -16.75
C GLU A 179 2.67 14.91 -18.01
N ARG A 180 2.70 15.55 -19.19
CA ARG A 180 2.93 14.85 -20.47
C ARG A 180 4.40 14.86 -20.92
N LYS A 181 5.31 15.54 -20.22
CA LYS A 181 6.72 15.72 -20.64
C LYS A 181 7.69 15.71 -19.46
N PRO A 182 8.23 14.55 -19.04
CA PRO A 182 7.87 13.18 -19.44
C PRO A 182 6.46 12.79 -18.96
N TYR A 183 5.90 11.69 -19.47
CA TYR A 183 4.64 11.18 -18.90
C TYR A 183 4.89 10.64 -17.50
N ALA A 184 4.58 11.44 -16.49
CA ALA A 184 4.79 11.13 -15.09
C ALA A 184 3.54 11.55 -14.31
N CYS A 185 3.08 10.68 -13.42
CA CYS A 185 1.94 10.96 -12.56
C CYS A 185 2.42 11.01 -11.11
N SER A 186 2.12 12.09 -10.41
CA SER A 186 2.43 12.34 -9.01
C SER A 186 1.15 12.64 -8.24
N PRO A 187 1.15 12.51 -6.89
CA PRO A 187 0.04 13.05 -6.11
C PRO A 187 -0.10 14.56 -6.35
N ARG A 188 -1.31 15.06 -6.13
CA ARG A 188 -1.59 16.48 -6.26
C ARG A 188 -0.86 17.28 -5.19
N TYR A 189 -0.78 16.76 -3.96
CA TYR A 189 -0.11 17.43 -2.86
C TYR A 189 1.16 16.66 -2.46
N GLU A 190 2.26 17.38 -2.30
CA GLU A 190 3.56 16.80 -1.88
C GLU A 190 3.46 16.04 -0.55
N VAL A 191 2.62 16.52 0.38
CA VAL A 191 2.38 15.85 1.67
C VAL A 191 1.77 14.45 1.54
N GLU A 192 1.22 14.10 0.37
CA GLU A 192 0.69 12.77 0.08
C GLU A 192 1.80 11.79 -0.32
N GLU A 193 2.98 12.26 -0.77
CA GLU A 193 4.11 11.42 -1.16
C GLU A 193 4.59 10.56 0.02
N ASP A 194 4.77 11.16 1.20
CA ASP A 194 5.14 10.45 2.43
C ASP A 194 4.18 9.29 2.74
N TYR A 195 2.88 9.50 2.54
CA TYR A 195 1.88 8.45 2.75
C TYR A 195 1.95 7.38 1.67
N MET A 196 2.16 7.76 0.41
CA MET A 196 2.32 6.81 -0.71
C MET A 196 3.54 5.91 -0.57
N GLU A 197 4.63 6.41 0.02
CA GLU A 197 5.85 5.64 0.27
C GLU A 197 5.75 4.74 1.51
N ALA A 198 5.11 5.24 2.57
CA ALA A 198 5.05 4.54 3.85
C ALA A 198 3.88 3.55 4.00
N SER A 199 2.73 3.82 3.39
CA SER A 199 1.51 3.03 3.59
C SER A 199 1.51 1.63 2.95
N PRO A 200 2.09 1.40 1.76
CA PRO A 200 2.07 0.09 1.15
C PRO A 200 2.97 -0.90 1.89
N ALA A 201 2.53 -2.16 1.93
CA ALA A 201 3.37 -3.26 2.36
C ALA A 201 4.39 -3.59 1.26
N ARG A 202 5.68 -3.32 1.51
CA ARG A 202 6.77 -3.64 0.57
C ARG A 202 7.61 -4.82 1.04
N GLY A 203 7.79 -4.98 2.34
CA GLY A 203 8.55 -6.10 2.90
C GLY A 203 8.36 -6.25 4.40
N GLY A 204 8.94 -7.31 4.94
CA GLY A 204 8.77 -7.63 6.35
C GLY A 204 9.40 -8.94 6.77
N SER A 205 9.03 -9.41 7.94
CA SER A 205 9.47 -10.68 8.50
C SER A 205 8.36 -11.70 8.57
N VAL A 206 8.72 -12.98 8.34
CA VAL A 206 7.83 -14.12 8.55
C VAL A 206 8.22 -14.78 9.87
N SER A 207 7.24 -14.97 10.75
CA SER A 207 7.42 -15.66 12.04
C SER A 207 6.47 -16.85 12.15
N SER A 208 6.92 -17.88 12.85
CA SER A 208 6.05 -18.98 13.31
C SER A 208 5.43 -18.60 14.65
N VAL A 209 4.12 -18.85 14.79
CA VAL A 209 3.37 -18.60 16.03
C VAL A 209 2.73 -19.92 16.47
N ALA A 210 2.80 -20.21 17.77
CA ALA A 210 2.11 -21.36 18.34
C ALA A 210 0.59 -21.13 18.28
N ALA A 211 -0.17 -22.17 17.93
CA ALA A 211 -1.62 -22.09 17.87
C ALA A 211 -2.21 -21.57 19.20
N GLY A 212 -3.05 -20.54 19.13
CA GLY A 212 -3.74 -19.97 20.30
C GLY A 212 -2.94 -18.95 21.12
N LYS A 213 -1.74 -18.53 20.69
CA LYS A 213 -0.98 -17.43 21.32
C LYS A 213 -0.87 -16.22 20.40
N GLU A 214 -1.98 -15.50 20.23
CA GLU A 214 -2.03 -14.35 19.33
C GLU A 214 -1.16 -13.16 19.78
N GLU A 215 -0.71 -13.10 21.04
CA GLU A 215 0.15 -12.02 21.55
C GLU A 215 1.66 -12.33 21.51
N ASP A 216 2.06 -13.52 21.06
CA ASP A 216 3.49 -13.88 20.95
C ASP A 216 4.08 -13.36 19.61
N ASP A 217 5.23 -12.69 19.68
CA ASP A 217 5.99 -12.22 18.50
C ASP A 217 6.49 -13.39 17.63
N GLY A 218 6.51 -14.59 18.21
CA GLY A 218 6.81 -15.84 17.52
C GLY A 218 8.29 -15.99 17.16
N THR A 219 8.65 -17.15 16.63
CA THR A 219 10.03 -17.40 16.17
C THR A 219 10.19 -16.91 14.74
N ARG A 220 11.05 -15.90 14.53
CA ARG A 220 11.37 -15.38 13.18
C ARG A 220 12.01 -16.47 12.33
N LEU A 221 11.45 -16.68 11.14
CA LEU A 221 11.91 -17.68 10.16
C LEU A 221 12.78 -17.05 9.07
N GLY A 222 12.46 -15.80 8.70
CA GLY A 222 13.19 -15.04 7.69
C GLY A 222 12.48 -13.74 7.30
N SER A 223 12.80 -13.22 6.12
CA SER A 223 12.19 -12.03 5.54
C SER A 223 11.38 -12.32 4.29
N PHE A 224 10.48 -11.40 3.95
CA PHE A 224 9.71 -11.43 2.71
C PHE A 224 9.75 -10.08 1.99
N LEU A 225 9.61 -10.11 0.67
CA LEU A 225 9.21 -8.97 -0.16
C LEU A 225 7.77 -9.17 -0.62
N ALA A 226 6.95 -8.14 -0.49
CA ALA A 226 5.58 -8.17 -0.98
C ALA A 226 5.54 -7.97 -2.50
N ALA A 227 4.58 -8.57 -3.17
CA ALA A 227 4.34 -8.33 -4.59
C ALA A 227 3.81 -6.92 -4.85
N THR A 228 3.96 -6.44 -6.08
CA THR A 228 3.36 -5.17 -6.53
C THR A 228 1.87 -5.31 -6.90
N TYR A 229 1.24 -6.40 -6.45
CA TYR A 229 -0.16 -6.77 -6.68
C TYR A 229 -0.68 -7.63 -5.51
N GLY A 230 -1.99 -7.82 -5.43
CA GLY A 230 -2.65 -8.52 -4.33
C GLY A 230 -3.37 -7.57 -3.38
N SER A 231 -3.86 -8.10 -2.26
CA SER A 231 -4.70 -7.37 -1.31
C SER A 231 -3.91 -6.70 -0.18
N VAL A 232 -4.60 -6.34 0.91
CA VAL A 232 -4.00 -5.90 2.16
C VAL A 232 -3.33 -7.07 2.88
N LEU A 233 -2.15 -6.84 3.45
CA LEU A 233 -1.46 -7.81 4.31
C LEU A 233 -2.02 -7.77 5.75
N PRO A 234 -2.63 -8.86 6.24
CA PRO A 234 -3.10 -8.94 7.62
C PRO A 234 -1.90 -9.14 8.58
N THR A 235 -1.52 -8.11 9.33
CA THR A 235 -0.32 -8.17 10.21
C THR A 235 -0.60 -8.77 11.59
N LYS A 236 -1.85 -8.71 12.06
CA LYS A 236 -2.26 -9.24 13.38
C LYS A 236 -2.76 -10.69 13.33
N MET A 237 -3.15 -11.16 12.14
CA MET A 237 -3.71 -12.50 11.94
C MET A 237 -2.59 -13.54 11.73
N SER A 238 -2.82 -14.77 12.20
CA SER A 238 -1.98 -15.93 11.88
C SER A 238 -2.66 -16.84 10.87
N PHE A 239 -1.88 -17.42 9.97
CA PHE A 239 -2.35 -18.30 8.90
C PHE A 239 -1.75 -19.69 9.06
N PRO A 240 -2.57 -20.75 9.21
CA PRO A 240 -2.05 -22.10 9.17
C PRO A 240 -1.31 -22.35 7.85
N LEU A 241 -0.18 -23.03 7.92
CA LEU A 241 0.61 -23.37 6.74
C LEU A 241 -0.01 -24.58 6.03
N ALA A 242 -0.29 -24.44 4.74
CA ALA A 242 -0.71 -25.57 3.91
C ALA A 242 0.49 -26.42 3.49
N VAL A 243 0.21 -27.65 3.04
CA VAL A 243 1.21 -28.46 2.34
C VAL A 243 1.70 -27.69 1.11
N PRO A 244 3.02 -27.56 0.89
CA PRO A 244 3.55 -26.86 -0.28
C PRO A 244 3.03 -27.45 -1.60
N LEU A 245 2.71 -26.58 -2.54
CA LEU A 245 2.43 -26.99 -3.92
C LEU A 245 3.75 -27.06 -4.70
N ASP A 246 3.96 -28.15 -5.44
CA ASP A 246 5.00 -28.16 -6.45
C ASP A 246 4.61 -27.31 -7.68
N GLY A 247 5.55 -27.14 -8.62
CA GLY A 247 5.30 -26.32 -9.81
C GLY A 247 4.13 -26.82 -10.66
N SER A 248 4.00 -28.14 -10.83
CA SER A 248 2.94 -28.74 -11.65
C SER A 248 1.56 -28.64 -10.99
N GLN A 249 1.50 -28.86 -9.68
CA GLN A 249 0.27 -28.73 -8.89
C GLN A 249 -0.21 -27.27 -8.85
N ALA A 250 0.71 -26.31 -8.71
CA ALA A 250 0.39 -24.89 -8.75
C ALA A 250 -0.13 -24.43 -10.12
N CYS A 251 0.29 -25.09 -11.20
CA CYS A 251 -0.19 -24.83 -12.56
C CYS A 251 -1.48 -25.59 -12.91
N THR A 252 -1.95 -26.52 -12.07
CA THR A 252 -3.18 -27.27 -12.34
C THR A 252 -4.39 -26.37 -12.10
N ASP A 253 -5.26 -26.25 -13.11
CA ASP A 253 -6.45 -25.41 -13.05
C ASP A 253 -7.33 -25.82 -11.86
N ALA A 254 -7.50 -24.87 -10.95
CA ALA A 254 -8.27 -25.05 -9.73
C ALA A 254 -9.78 -25.03 -9.96
N THR A 255 -10.26 -24.65 -11.14
CA THR A 255 -11.71 -24.64 -11.44
C THR A 255 -12.31 -26.04 -11.49
N GLU A 256 -11.51 -27.07 -11.80
CA GLU A 256 -11.94 -28.46 -11.90
C GLU A 256 -11.68 -29.27 -10.61
N ASP A 257 -10.83 -28.77 -9.72
CA ASP A 257 -10.39 -29.48 -8.52
C ASP A 257 -11.05 -28.93 -7.23
N SER A 258 -12.27 -29.41 -6.99
CA SER A 258 -13.00 -29.13 -5.74
C SER A 258 -12.46 -29.90 -4.52
N THR A 259 -11.72 -31.00 -4.75
CA THR A 259 -11.28 -31.91 -3.69
C THR A 259 -10.19 -31.33 -2.79
N THR A 260 -9.35 -30.46 -3.35
CA THR A 260 -8.25 -29.84 -2.60
C THR A 260 -8.61 -28.52 -1.94
N ARG A 261 -9.82 -28.00 -2.16
CA ARG A 261 -10.25 -26.71 -1.60
C ARG A 261 -10.16 -26.66 -0.08
N ALA A 262 -10.57 -27.73 0.61
CA ALA A 262 -10.47 -27.83 2.06
C ALA A 262 -9.01 -27.83 2.57
N GLN A 263 -8.07 -28.28 1.73
CA GLN A 263 -6.66 -28.33 2.10
C GLN A 263 -6.03 -26.94 2.19
N PHE A 264 -6.48 -25.99 1.36
CA PHE A 264 -5.88 -24.66 1.20
C PHE A 264 -6.74 -23.52 1.74
N SER A 265 -8.04 -23.75 1.94
CA SER A 265 -8.98 -22.75 2.47
C SER A 265 -8.50 -22.14 3.79
N GLY A 266 -8.30 -20.82 3.80
CA GLY A 266 -7.89 -20.09 5.01
C GLY A 266 -6.38 -20.13 5.32
N LYS A 267 -5.57 -20.76 4.47
CA LYS A 267 -4.16 -21.09 4.77
C LYS A 267 -3.17 -20.25 3.99
N ALA A 268 -1.94 -20.17 4.51
CA ALA A 268 -0.78 -19.70 3.77
C ALA A 268 -0.25 -20.84 2.87
N VAL A 269 -0.07 -20.59 1.59
CA VAL A 269 0.34 -21.60 0.60
C VAL A 269 1.70 -21.27 0.03
N LEU A 270 2.62 -22.23 0.13
CA LEU A 270 3.96 -22.15 -0.44
C LEU A 270 3.96 -22.64 -1.88
N ILE A 271 4.55 -21.86 -2.78
CA ILE A 271 4.60 -22.16 -4.22
C ILE A 271 5.98 -21.79 -4.78
N PRO A 272 6.59 -22.59 -5.67
CA PRO A 272 7.83 -22.21 -6.33
C PRO A 272 7.63 -21.03 -7.28
N ALA A 273 8.48 -20.02 -7.12
CA ALA A 273 8.58 -18.87 -8.02
C ALA A 273 9.09 -19.26 -9.43
N GLY A 274 8.98 -18.34 -10.38
CA GLY A 274 9.38 -18.48 -11.77
C GLY A 274 8.48 -19.41 -12.58
N GLN A 275 9.03 -20.02 -13.63
CA GLN A 275 8.30 -20.85 -14.60
C GLN A 275 8.24 -22.35 -14.25
N ALA A 276 8.59 -22.74 -13.02
CA ALA A 276 8.45 -24.14 -12.58
C ALA A 276 7.00 -24.61 -12.79
N GLY A 277 6.78 -25.74 -13.48
CA GLY A 277 5.43 -26.21 -13.82
C GLY A 277 4.86 -25.72 -15.15
N LYS A 278 5.60 -24.90 -15.91
CA LYS A 278 5.26 -24.40 -17.26
C LYS A 278 4.08 -23.42 -17.34
N CYS A 279 3.71 -22.78 -16.23
CA CYS A 279 2.77 -21.65 -16.21
C CYS A 279 3.41 -20.40 -15.59
N SER A 280 2.75 -19.26 -15.73
CA SER A 280 3.23 -17.99 -15.15
C SER A 280 3.09 -17.96 -13.63
N GLU A 281 3.91 -17.15 -12.93
CA GLU A 281 3.75 -16.93 -11.48
C GLU A 281 2.34 -16.43 -11.13
N PHE A 282 1.81 -15.51 -11.95
CA PHE A 282 0.46 -14.99 -11.82
C PHE A 282 -0.61 -16.09 -11.86
N GLU A 283 -0.48 -17.03 -12.80
CA GLU A 283 -1.41 -18.16 -12.95
C GLU A 283 -1.36 -19.08 -11.73
N LYS A 284 -0.18 -19.34 -11.17
CA LYS A 284 -0.03 -20.11 -9.92
C LYS A 284 -0.74 -19.45 -8.74
N VAL A 285 -0.55 -18.14 -8.58
CA VAL A 285 -1.21 -17.36 -7.52
C VAL A 285 -2.73 -17.40 -7.71
N SER A 286 -3.21 -17.21 -8.93
CA SER A 286 -4.63 -17.29 -9.28
C SER A 286 -5.22 -18.66 -8.94
N ASN A 287 -4.53 -19.76 -9.28
CA ASN A 287 -4.96 -21.11 -8.94
C ASN A 287 -4.97 -21.35 -7.42
N ALA A 288 -3.97 -20.89 -6.69
CA ALA A 288 -3.93 -21.01 -5.23
C ALA A 288 -5.07 -20.23 -4.56
N GLN A 289 -5.37 -19.02 -5.02
CA GLN A 289 -6.51 -18.24 -4.55
C GLN A 289 -7.83 -18.96 -4.82
N ARG A 290 -8.02 -19.53 -6.02
CA ARG A 290 -9.21 -20.32 -6.36
C ARG A 290 -9.38 -21.57 -5.47
N ARG A 291 -8.27 -22.16 -5.00
CA ARG A 291 -8.25 -23.23 -4.00
C ARG A 291 -8.57 -22.75 -2.57
N GLY A 292 -8.73 -21.44 -2.36
CA GLY A 292 -9.11 -20.85 -1.08
C GLY A 292 -7.94 -20.36 -0.22
N ALA A 293 -6.71 -20.33 -0.77
CA ALA A 293 -5.56 -19.75 -0.07
C ALA A 293 -5.89 -18.34 0.45
N SER A 294 -5.40 -18.00 1.65
CA SER A 294 -5.53 -16.65 2.22
C SER A 294 -4.25 -15.83 2.11
N VAL A 295 -3.10 -16.48 1.91
CA VAL A 295 -1.82 -15.86 1.60
C VAL A 295 -1.05 -16.77 0.65
N VAL A 296 -0.38 -16.20 -0.35
CA VAL A 296 0.57 -16.96 -1.18
C VAL A 296 1.99 -16.51 -0.87
N VAL A 297 2.87 -17.49 -0.64
CA VAL A 297 4.30 -17.29 -0.39
C VAL A 297 5.08 -17.96 -1.53
N LEU A 298 5.64 -17.13 -2.40
CA LEU A 298 6.48 -17.51 -3.53
C LEU A 298 7.91 -17.78 -3.05
N VAL A 299 8.36 -19.03 -3.16
CA VAL A 299 9.71 -19.44 -2.78
C VAL A 299 10.63 -19.28 -3.99
N LYS A 300 11.63 -18.39 -3.88
CA LYS A 300 12.64 -18.20 -4.94
C LYS A 300 13.52 -19.44 -5.10
N GLN A 301 14.08 -19.57 -6.30
CA GLN A 301 14.98 -20.68 -6.63
C GLN A 301 16.30 -20.58 -5.86
N PRO A 302 16.98 -21.70 -5.53
CA PRO A 302 18.21 -21.71 -4.73
C PRO A 302 19.39 -20.91 -5.29
N ASN A 303 19.40 -20.66 -6.60
CA ASN A 303 20.45 -19.88 -7.27
C ASN A 303 20.15 -18.37 -7.33
N ALA A 304 18.97 -17.92 -6.88
CA ALA A 304 18.62 -16.52 -6.89
C ALA A 304 19.41 -15.79 -5.78
N THR A 305 20.40 -15.00 -6.19
CA THR A 305 21.18 -14.19 -5.23
C THR A 305 20.41 -12.96 -4.75
N ILE A 306 19.57 -12.37 -5.60
CA ILE A 306 18.81 -11.16 -5.29
C ILE A 306 17.33 -11.49 -5.21
N LEU A 307 16.68 -11.07 -4.12
CA LEU A 307 15.24 -11.09 -3.98
C LEU A 307 14.66 -9.81 -4.61
N THR A 308 13.61 -9.97 -5.41
CA THR A 308 12.88 -8.86 -6.04
C THR A 308 11.39 -9.00 -5.78
N HIS A 309 10.69 -7.86 -5.75
CA HIS A 309 9.23 -7.83 -5.67
C HIS A 309 8.63 -8.65 -6.82
N PRO A 310 7.79 -9.65 -6.53
CA PRO A 310 6.98 -10.28 -7.57
C PRO A 310 6.13 -9.22 -8.25
N GLY A 311 6.10 -9.25 -9.56
CA GLY A 311 5.34 -8.29 -10.35
C GLY A 311 4.70 -8.96 -11.55
N VAL A 312 3.71 -8.27 -12.09
CA VAL A 312 3.16 -8.57 -13.41
C VAL A 312 3.59 -7.46 -14.36
N GLU A 313 3.76 -7.79 -15.64
CA GLU A 313 4.15 -6.81 -16.67
C GLU A 313 3.20 -5.61 -16.70
N VAL A 314 1.92 -5.89 -16.46
CA VAL A 314 0.84 -4.92 -16.51
C VAL A 314 0.06 -4.98 -15.21
N GLY A 315 0.23 -3.98 -14.34
CA GLY A 315 -0.31 -3.99 -12.97
C GLY A 315 -1.82 -4.27 -12.87
N TRP A 316 -2.62 -3.77 -13.81
CA TRP A 316 -4.07 -3.99 -13.80
C TRP A 316 -4.48 -5.43 -14.16
N HIS A 317 -3.60 -6.24 -14.75
CA HIS A 317 -3.89 -7.67 -14.98
C HIS A 317 -4.03 -8.44 -13.66
N ALA A 318 -3.46 -7.92 -12.57
CA ALA A 318 -3.47 -8.61 -11.28
C ALA A 318 -4.50 -8.09 -10.27
N TYR A 319 -5.45 -7.26 -10.71
CA TYR A 319 -6.54 -6.80 -9.82
C TYR A 319 -7.50 -7.91 -9.38
N ASN A 320 -7.54 -9.04 -10.10
CA ASN A 320 -8.31 -10.21 -9.70
C ASN A 320 -7.65 -11.02 -8.56
N ILE A 321 -6.44 -10.66 -8.13
CA ILE A 321 -5.79 -11.29 -6.98
C ILE A 321 -6.23 -10.53 -5.72
N THR A 322 -7.04 -11.20 -4.91
CA THR A 322 -7.70 -10.68 -3.71
C THR A 322 -7.03 -11.11 -2.41
N ILE A 323 -5.86 -11.75 -2.49
CA ILE A 323 -5.05 -12.20 -1.35
C ILE A 323 -3.64 -11.58 -1.41
N PRO A 324 -2.94 -11.42 -0.27
CA PRO A 324 -1.57 -10.96 -0.28
C PRO A 324 -0.63 -12.00 -0.90
N VAL A 325 0.33 -11.51 -1.68
CA VAL A 325 1.34 -12.32 -2.37
C VAL A 325 2.71 -11.86 -1.92
N LEU A 326 3.48 -12.77 -1.35
CA LEU A 326 4.79 -12.51 -0.76
C LEU A 326 5.84 -13.37 -1.45
N ALA A 327 7.09 -12.94 -1.46
CA ALA A 327 8.23 -13.73 -1.90
C ALA A 327 9.28 -13.85 -0.81
N VAL A 328 9.85 -15.05 -0.70
CA VAL A 328 10.89 -15.39 0.26
C VAL A 328 12.07 -16.05 -0.45
N SER A 329 13.24 -16.03 0.17
CA SER A 329 14.40 -16.77 -0.33
C SER A 329 14.18 -18.29 -0.27
N SER A 330 15.03 -19.03 -0.97
CA SER A 330 15.04 -20.50 -0.87
C SER A 330 15.39 -20.99 0.54
N ALA A 331 16.24 -20.26 1.27
CA ALA A 331 16.65 -20.60 2.62
C ALA A 331 15.45 -20.49 3.59
N THR A 332 14.74 -19.36 3.55
CA THR A 332 13.48 -19.18 4.29
C THR A 332 12.42 -20.20 3.84
N GLY A 333 12.28 -20.43 2.53
CA GLY A 333 11.36 -21.45 2.00
C GLY A 333 11.62 -22.85 2.55
N THR A 334 12.89 -23.24 2.66
CA THR A 334 13.28 -24.55 3.22
C THR A 334 12.88 -24.68 4.69
N LYS A 335 13.09 -23.61 5.49
CA LYS A 335 12.64 -23.57 6.89
C LYS A 335 11.12 -23.68 7.00
N LEU A 336 10.38 -23.04 6.09
CA LEU A 336 8.92 -23.09 6.07
C LEU A 336 8.40 -24.49 5.72
N VAL A 337 8.99 -25.17 4.74
CA VAL A 337 8.59 -26.52 4.33
C VAL A 337 8.79 -27.56 5.44
N SER A 338 9.83 -27.41 6.26
CA SER A 338 10.11 -28.31 7.38
C SER A 338 9.37 -27.94 8.67
N LEU A 339 8.65 -26.82 8.67
CA LEU A 339 8.03 -26.28 9.87
C LEU A 339 6.82 -27.10 10.30
N LYS A 340 6.85 -27.54 11.57
CA LYS A 340 5.73 -28.17 12.28
C LYS A 340 5.55 -27.46 13.61
N ASP A 341 4.34 -27.45 14.14
CA ASP A 341 4.12 -26.94 15.50
C ASP A 341 4.64 -27.93 16.57
N ALA A 342 4.50 -27.56 17.84
CA ALA A 342 4.97 -28.38 18.97
C ALA A 342 4.25 -29.73 19.08
N GLN A 343 3.08 -29.87 18.45
CA GLN A 343 2.26 -31.07 18.40
C GLN A 343 2.54 -31.92 17.14
N GLY A 344 3.34 -31.41 16.21
CA GLY A 344 3.66 -32.05 14.94
C GLY A 344 2.68 -31.73 13.81
N ASP A 345 1.72 -30.84 14.06
CA ASP A 345 0.71 -30.35 13.12
C ASP A 345 1.23 -29.15 12.31
N ALA A 346 0.39 -28.64 11.41
CA ALA A 346 0.72 -27.51 10.55
C ALA A 346 0.92 -26.22 11.36
N ALA A 347 2.15 -25.71 11.35
CA ALA A 347 2.48 -24.45 12.02
C ALA A 347 1.69 -23.27 11.46
N SER A 348 1.47 -22.25 12.29
CA SER A 348 0.84 -21.00 11.86
C SER A 348 1.90 -19.92 11.61
N LEU A 349 1.70 -19.16 10.54
CA LEU A 349 2.58 -18.07 10.11
C LEU A 349 1.97 -16.72 10.43
N ARG A 350 2.80 -15.79 10.86
CA ARG A 350 2.47 -14.37 11.02
C ARG A 350 3.44 -13.52 10.21
N PHE A 351 2.92 -12.42 9.68
CA PHE A 351 3.68 -11.50 8.85
C PHE A 351 3.73 -10.13 9.52
N ALA A 352 4.94 -9.67 9.85
CA ALA A 352 5.14 -8.33 10.42
C ALA A 352 5.78 -7.41 9.37
N LEU A 353 5.28 -6.19 9.25
CA LEU A 353 5.77 -5.22 8.27
C LEU A 353 7.05 -4.55 8.72
N ARG A 354 8.03 -4.51 7.82
CA ARG A 354 9.31 -3.79 7.97
C ARG A 354 9.78 -3.36 6.59
N ASN A 355 9.26 -2.24 6.09
CA ASN A 355 9.55 -1.77 4.74
C ASN A 355 11.04 -1.50 4.47
N GLY A 356 11.83 -1.23 5.50
CA GLY A 356 13.29 -1.11 5.37
C GLY A 356 13.97 -2.37 4.82
N ILE A 357 13.42 -3.57 5.07
CA ILE A 357 13.91 -4.82 4.44
C ILE A 357 13.78 -4.74 2.91
N ALA A 358 12.68 -4.19 2.40
CA ALA A 358 12.51 -3.96 0.97
C ALA A 358 13.51 -2.93 0.44
N ASP A 359 13.68 -1.81 1.16
CA ASP A 359 14.68 -0.78 0.81
C ASP A 359 16.10 -1.36 0.73
N ALA A 360 16.45 -2.26 1.65
CA ALA A 360 17.74 -2.95 1.65
C ALA A 360 17.91 -3.85 0.40
N TRP A 361 16.90 -4.66 0.07
CA TRP A 361 16.92 -5.49 -1.14
C TRP A 361 16.97 -4.65 -2.44
N GLU A 362 16.25 -3.54 -2.51
CA GLU A 362 16.30 -2.61 -3.64
C GLU A 362 17.67 -1.93 -3.79
N LEU A 363 18.27 -1.50 -2.68
CA LEU A 363 19.62 -0.94 -2.67
C LEU A 363 20.65 -1.97 -3.14
N LEU A 364 20.53 -3.21 -2.66
CA LEU A 364 21.40 -4.30 -3.09
C LEU A 364 21.20 -4.62 -4.58
N ALA A 365 19.96 -4.67 -5.07
CA ALA A 365 19.66 -4.90 -6.48
C ALA A 365 20.28 -3.83 -7.38
N LYS A 366 20.20 -2.54 -7.00
CA LYS A 366 20.86 -1.42 -7.71
C LYS A 366 22.38 -1.58 -7.77
N ASN A 367 22.99 -2.22 -6.76
CA ASN A 367 24.43 -2.47 -6.67
C ASN A 367 24.83 -3.90 -7.08
N SER A 368 23.91 -4.72 -7.58
CA SER A 368 24.21 -6.06 -8.06
C SER A 368 25.07 -6.11 -9.34
N PRO A 369 24.96 -5.18 -10.32
CA PRO A 369 25.78 -5.26 -11.53
C PRO A 369 27.19 -4.70 -11.31
N ARG A 370 28.18 -5.25 -12.02
CA ARG A 370 29.59 -4.78 -11.93
C ARG A 370 29.78 -3.30 -12.25
N SER A 371 28.90 -2.72 -13.08
CA SER A 371 28.92 -1.30 -13.46
C SER A 371 28.65 -0.35 -12.29
N ALA A 372 27.96 -0.79 -11.24
CA ALA A 372 27.72 0.00 -10.03
C ALA A 372 28.98 0.13 -9.15
N TRP A 373 30.01 -0.68 -9.40
CA TRP A 373 31.20 -0.74 -8.57
C TRP A 373 32.40 0.00 -9.18
N PRO A 374 33.28 0.60 -8.36
CA PRO A 374 34.53 1.18 -8.85
C PRO A 374 35.35 0.21 -9.71
N LYS A 375 36.09 0.73 -10.70
CA LYS A 375 36.99 -0.09 -11.52
C LYS A 375 38.19 -0.62 -10.72
N ARG A 376 38.66 0.12 -9.72
CA ARG A 376 39.82 -0.25 -8.89
C ARG A 376 39.38 -1.06 -7.68
N LEU A 377 39.90 -2.30 -7.53
CA LEU A 377 39.55 -3.22 -6.45
C LEU A 377 39.70 -2.62 -5.05
N LYS A 378 40.78 -1.88 -4.77
CA LYS A 378 40.96 -1.19 -3.47
C LYS A 378 39.82 -0.23 -3.11
N ARG A 379 39.14 0.36 -4.11
CA ARG A 379 37.98 1.24 -3.88
C ARG A 379 36.69 0.44 -3.68
N CYS A 380 36.62 -0.78 -4.21
CA CYS A 380 35.47 -1.67 -3.99
C CYS A 380 35.33 -2.03 -2.52
N SER A 381 36.42 -2.27 -1.79
CA SER A 381 36.40 -2.54 -0.34
C SER A 381 35.76 -1.38 0.45
N LYS A 382 36.07 -0.12 0.10
CA LYS A 382 35.42 1.05 0.73
C LYS A 382 33.93 1.13 0.40
N THR A 383 33.57 0.90 -0.87
CA THR A 383 32.17 0.84 -1.30
C THR A 383 31.41 -0.28 -0.59
N LEU A 384 32.04 -1.45 -0.41
CA LEU A 384 31.47 -2.57 0.32
C LEU A 384 31.14 -2.19 1.76
N ALA A 385 32.08 -1.57 2.48
CA ALA A 385 31.85 -1.13 3.86
C ALA A 385 30.69 -0.13 3.97
N THR A 386 30.61 0.84 3.04
CA THR A 386 29.48 1.78 2.99
C THR A 386 28.15 1.08 2.72
N LEU A 387 28.12 0.18 1.74
CA LEU A 387 26.91 -0.57 1.39
C LEU A 387 26.45 -1.47 2.54
N LEU A 388 27.35 -2.21 3.18
CA LEU A 388 27.02 -3.08 4.30
C LEU A 388 26.38 -2.28 5.44
N LYS A 389 26.98 -1.15 5.83
CA LYS A 389 26.42 -0.24 6.84
C LYS A 389 25.03 0.30 6.44
N GLN A 390 24.84 0.66 5.18
CA GLN A 390 23.55 1.14 4.68
C GLN A 390 22.48 0.04 4.72
N LEU A 391 22.81 -1.18 4.28
CA LEU A 391 21.89 -2.31 4.30
C LEU A 391 21.47 -2.66 5.73
N ARG A 392 22.40 -2.72 6.68
CA ARG A 392 22.12 -2.90 8.11
C ARG A 392 21.23 -1.79 8.66
N GLY A 393 21.54 -0.53 8.33
CA GLY A 393 20.75 0.63 8.77
C GLY A 393 19.32 0.66 8.21
N LEU A 394 19.08 0.03 7.06
CA LEU A 394 17.74 -0.18 6.49
C LEU A 394 17.03 -1.40 7.11
N GLY A 395 17.68 -2.16 7.99
CA GLY A 395 17.11 -3.39 8.56
C GLY A 395 17.28 -4.62 7.67
N GLY A 396 18.25 -4.60 6.74
CA GLY A 396 18.70 -5.78 6.02
C GLY A 396 19.14 -6.87 6.99
N ASP A 397 18.80 -8.12 6.67
CA ASP A 397 19.07 -9.28 7.51
C ASP A 397 20.22 -10.13 6.95
N ASP A 398 20.50 -11.24 7.62
CA ASP A 398 21.55 -12.18 7.24
C ASP A 398 21.43 -12.64 5.79
N GLU A 399 20.22 -12.69 5.22
CA GLU A 399 20.01 -13.05 3.82
C GLU A 399 20.46 -11.94 2.87
N VAL A 400 20.19 -10.68 3.22
CA VAL A 400 20.70 -9.51 2.49
C VAL A 400 22.23 -9.44 2.56
N GLU A 401 22.82 -9.68 3.73
CA GLU A 401 24.28 -9.70 3.88
C GLU A 401 24.93 -10.84 3.11
N ALA A 402 24.37 -12.05 3.18
CA ALA A 402 24.85 -13.19 2.40
C ALA A 402 24.75 -12.94 0.89
N ALA A 403 23.69 -12.27 0.44
CA ALA A 403 23.53 -11.86 -0.95
C ALA A 403 24.58 -10.81 -1.36
N LEU A 404 24.84 -9.80 -0.52
CA LEU A 404 25.92 -8.83 -0.76
C LEU A 404 27.29 -9.51 -0.82
N LYS A 405 27.56 -10.47 0.06
CA LYS A 405 28.78 -11.30 0.03
C LYS A 405 28.92 -12.00 -1.31
N SER A 406 27.86 -12.67 -1.78
CA SER A 406 27.85 -13.34 -3.06
C SER A 406 28.13 -12.39 -4.23
N VAL A 407 27.49 -11.21 -4.25
CA VAL A 407 27.75 -10.17 -5.27
C VAL A 407 29.21 -9.73 -5.25
N PHE A 408 29.76 -9.45 -4.07
CA PHE A 408 31.14 -8.99 -3.93
C PHE A 408 32.16 -10.01 -4.43
N LEU A 409 31.99 -11.28 -4.05
CA LEU A 409 32.91 -12.35 -4.46
C LEU A 409 32.76 -12.69 -5.95
N ASN A 410 31.53 -12.90 -6.41
CA ASN A 410 31.26 -13.49 -7.72
C ASN A 410 31.14 -12.46 -8.85
N VAL A 411 30.68 -11.23 -8.56
CA VAL A 411 30.46 -10.19 -9.57
C VAL A 411 31.58 -9.14 -9.54
N VAL A 412 31.97 -8.69 -8.36
CA VAL A 412 32.99 -7.63 -8.21
C VAL A 412 34.41 -8.20 -8.35
N GLY A 413 34.60 -9.47 -7.98
CA GLY A 413 35.91 -10.13 -7.94
C GLY A 413 36.71 -9.81 -6.67
N GLY A 414 36.02 -9.52 -5.57
CA GLY A 414 36.63 -9.32 -4.25
C GLY A 414 37.10 -10.63 -3.63
N SER A 415 37.91 -10.55 -2.57
CA SER A 415 38.40 -11.72 -1.83
C SER A 415 37.55 -11.99 -0.59
N LEU A 416 37.55 -13.25 -0.13
CA LEU A 416 36.88 -13.63 1.13
C LEU A 416 37.51 -12.92 2.34
N GLN A 417 38.83 -12.73 2.32
CA GLN A 417 39.56 -12.03 3.38
C GLN A 417 39.16 -10.56 3.49
N ASP A 418 38.95 -9.88 2.35
CA ASP A 418 38.45 -8.49 2.33
C ASP A 418 37.03 -8.41 2.91
N TRP A 419 36.18 -9.38 2.58
CA TRP A 419 34.83 -9.47 3.15
C TRP A 419 34.88 -9.63 4.67
N GLU A 420 35.63 -10.62 5.16
CA GLU A 420 35.71 -10.92 6.60
C GLU A 420 36.24 -9.72 7.39
N THR A 421 37.29 -9.07 6.88
CA THR A 421 37.85 -7.85 7.48
C THR A 421 36.80 -6.75 7.59
N ILE A 422 35.98 -6.54 6.56
CA ILE A 422 34.98 -5.46 6.55
C ILE A 422 33.76 -5.82 7.40
N ALA A 423 33.31 -7.07 7.34
CA ALA A 423 32.14 -7.53 8.08
C ALA A 423 32.38 -7.52 9.60
N SER A 424 33.61 -7.82 10.06
CA SER A 424 33.97 -7.83 11.48
C SER A 424 34.25 -6.45 12.06
N LEU A 425 34.68 -5.47 11.24
CA LEU A 425 35.03 -4.11 11.71
C LEU A 425 33.85 -3.33 12.33
N ASP A 426 32.61 -3.74 12.08
CA ASP A 426 31.42 -3.14 12.70
C ASP A 426 31.09 -3.81 14.06
N GLU A 427 31.48 -5.07 14.30
CA GLU A 427 31.24 -5.76 15.58
C GLU A 427 32.12 -5.16 16.70
N ASP A 428 33.36 -4.77 16.38
CA ASP A 428 34.30 -4.17 17.34
C ASP A 428 33.92 -2.72 17.77
N VAL A 429 33.05 -2.04 17.01
CA VAL A 429 32.61 -0.67 17.31
C VAL A 429 31.40 -0.67 18.26
N GLU A 430 30.54 -1.69 18.20
CA GLU A 430 29.44 -1.82 19.17
C GLU A 430 29.94 -2.12 20.60
N GLU A 431 31.06 -2.85 20.77
CA GLU A 431 31.65 -3.09 22.11
C GLU A 431 32.35 -1.84 22.71
N THR A 432 32.80 -0.89 21.91
CA THR A 432 33.47 0.33 22.41
C THR A 432 32.50 1.50 22.67
N GLN A 433 31.25 1.40 22.22
CA GLN A 433 30.25 2.48 22.32
C GLN A 433 29.51 2.53 23.67
N GLU A 434 29.78 1.62 24.62
CA GLU A 434 29.26 1.71 26.00
C GLU A 434 29.88 2.84 26.84
N THR A 435 30.92 3.54 26.35
CA THR A 435 31.63 4.54 27.17
C THR A 435 31.53 5.99 26.70
N LEU A 436 30.81 6.32 25.60
CA LEU A 436 30.81 7.70 25.11
C LEU A 436 29.58 8.13 24.29
N GLU A 437 28.37 8.07 24.87
CA GLU A 437 27.17 8.63 24.20
C GLU A 437 26.30 9.52 25.10
N GLY A 438 26.60 10.82 25.11
CA GLY A 438 25.77 11.85 25.75
C GLY A 438 25.19 12.92 24.80
N SER A 439 25.48 12.90 23.49
CA SER A 439 25.10 14.05 22.63
C SER A 439 24.55 13.68 21.25
N THR A 440 24.93 12.53 20.68
CA THR A 440 24.49 12.13 19.33
C THR A 440 23.19 11.32 19.33
N ARG A 441 22.84 10.70 20.47
CA ARG A 441 21.65 9.86 20.63
C ARG A 441 20.34 10.65 20.55
N GLU A 442 20.32 11.93 20.93
CA GLU A 442 19.09 12.75 20.97
C GLU A 442 18.53 13.11 19.60
N ARG A 443 19.37 13.21 18.56
CA ARG A 443 18.89 13.52 17.19
C ARG A 443 18.39 12.31 16.41
N ILE A 444 18.87 11.11 16.73
CA ILE A 444 18.45 9.88 16.06
C ILE A 444 17.22 9.26 16.76
N ILE A 445 17.09 9.42 18.09
CA ILE A 445 15.92 8.95 18.84
C ILE A 445 14.64 9.75 18.51
N GLN A 446 14.74 11.03 18.11
CA GLN A 446 13.55 11.81 17.74
C GLN A 446 12.86 11.32 16.46
N THR A 447 13.59 10.71 15.53
CA THR A 447 13.01 10.18 14.28
C THR A 447 12.38 8.80 14.49
N VAL A 448 12.94 7.98 15.38
CA VAL A 448 12.46 6.62 15.67
C VAL A 448 11.29 6.59 16.67
N LYS A 449 11.23 7.53 17.64
CA LYS A 449 10.05 7.66 18.51
C LYS A 449 8.78 8.09 17.75
N LYS A 450 8.92 8.75 16.61
CA LYS A 450 7.79 9.15 15.76
C LYS A 450 7.18 7.98 14.99
N SER A 451 7.92 6.90 14.75
CA SER A 451 7.41 5.68 14.10
C SER A 451 6.82 4.68 15.10
N GLN A 452 7.39 4.54 16.30
CA GLN A 452 6.85 3.62 17.31
C GLN A 452 5.55 4.11 17.99
N ALA A 453 5.36 5.42 18.16
CA ALA A 453 4.13 5.96 18.76
C ALA A 453 2.88 5.85 17.86
N ARG A 454 3.01 5.26 16.66
CA ARG A 454 1.92 5.14 15.69
C ARG A 454 1.42 3.70 15.51
N ASP A 455 2.09 2.72 16.11
CA ASP A 455 1.67 1.31 16.13
C ASP A 455 0.76 0.97 17.32
N GLU A 456 0.55 1.90 18.26
CA GLU A 456 -0.32 1.73 19.43
C GLU A 456 -1.60 2.61 19.42
N LEU A 457 -2.04 3.10 18.25
CA LEU A 457 -3.35 3.75 18.09
C LEU A 457 -4.16 3.19 16.93
#